data_AF-A0A645CNT4-F1
#
_entry.id   AF-A0A645CNT4-F1
#
_cell.length_a   1.000
_cell.length_b   1.000
_cell.length_c   1.000
_cell.angle_alpha   90.00
_cell.angle_beta   90.00
_cell.angle_gamma   90.00
#
_symmetry.space_group_name_H-M   'P 1'
#
loop_
_entity.id
_entity.type
_entity.pdbx_description
1 polymer ?
#
loop_
_entity_poly.entity_id
_entity_poly.type
_entity_poly.pdbx_seq_one_letter_code
_entity_poly.pdbx_strand_id
1 'polypeptide(L)'
;MREAARKAKATAREKNKLENAPLVGKLSSCSGRDYSKNELFIVEGDSAGGSAKQGRDRKFQAILPLRGKPLNVEKKRIDQVLQNEEFRSIITAVGTGIGEDFDISSLKYDKIIILSDADQDGAHIRAILLTFFYRYMKELVTEGHVYIGLSPLYKVQKDTKRIYCYDDEELRAATKSVGKGYTIQRYKGLGEMNPEQLWETTMNPDGRTMLRVTIEDAADVEHIVVVLMGDKVQSRKEYIFEFADFNKSKDETFEKLKD
;
A
#
# COMPACT_ATOMS: atom_id res chain seq x y z
N MET A 1 6.68 -18.94 32.73
CA MET A 1 8.06 -19.14 32.18
C MET A 1 8.11 -20.09 30.98
N ARG A 2 7.65 -21.35 31.06
CA ARG A 2 7.76 -22.32 29.94
C ARG A 2 7.11 -21.85 28.63
N GLU A 3 5.95 -21.21 28.70
CA GLU A 3 5.23 -20.76 27.51
C GLU A 3 5.88 -19.53 26.85
N ALA A 4 6.37 -18.58 27.66
CA ALA A 4 7.11 -17.41 27.17
C ALA A 4 8.44 -17.84 26.51
N ALA A 5 9.17 -18.77 27.12
CA ALA A 5 10.39 -19.33 26.54
C ALA A 5 10.12 -20.10 25.24
N ARG A 6 9.00 -20.85 25.17
CA ARG A 6 8.57 -21.54 23.94
C ARG A 6 8.19 -20.55 22.83
N LYS A 7 7.53 -19.43 23.18
CA LYS A 7 7.18 -18.35 22.25
C LYS A 7 8.44 -17.66 21.70
N ALA A 8 9.36 -17.25 22.56
CA ALA A 8 10.62 -16.63 22.14
C ALA A 8 11.43 -17.54 21.20
N LYS A 9 11.51 -18.84 21.52
CA LYS A 9 12.20 -19.84 20.68
C LYS A 9 11.51 -20.05 19.33
N ALA A 10 10.18 -19.99 19.27
CA ALA A 10 9.43 -20.09 18.01
C ALA A 10 9.69 -18.88 17.11
N THR A 11 9.64 -17.67 17.66
CA THR A 11 9.95 -16.43 16.93
C THR A 11 11.37 -16.44 16.37
N ALA A 12 12.38 -16.76 17.18
CA ALA A 12 13.77 -16.83 16.75
C ALA A 12 13.98 -17.83 15.61
N ARG A 13 13.28 -18.98 15.65
CA ARG A 13 13.35 -19.98 14.57
C ARG A 13 12.78 -19.46 13.25
N GLU A 14 11.65 -18.74 13.28
CA GLU A 14 11.04 -18.22 12.06
C GLU A 14 11.85 -17.05 11.48
N LYS A 15 12.48 -16.21 12.31
CA LYS A 15 13.41 -15.18 11.86
C LYS A 15 14.62 -15.76 11.12
N ASN A 16 15.28 -16.78 11.68
CA ASN A 16 16.43 -17.44 11.03
C ASN A 16 16.07 -18.09 9.67
N LYS A 17 14.83 -18.58 9.50
CA LYS A 17 14.36 -19.08 8.20
C LYS A 17 14.19 -17.95 7.19
N LEU A 18 13.80 -16.77 7.65
CA LEU A 18 13.50 -15.61 6.81
C LEU A 18 14.78 -15.01 6.20
N GLU A 19 15.89 -14.99 6.93
CA GLU A 19 17.21 -14.56 6.43
C GLU A 19 17.72 -15.41 5.27
N ASN A 20 17.39 -16.71 5.27
CA ASN A 20 17.85 -17.66 4.26
C ASN A 20 16.78 -18.01 3.20
N ALA A 21 15.60 -17.37 3.25
CA ALA A 21 14.50 -17.70 2.36
C ALA A 21 14.73 -17.06 0.98
N PRO A 22 14.86 -17.85 -0.10
CA PRO A 22 14.82 -17.27 -1.43
C PRO A 22 13.43 -16.68 -1.70
N LEU A 23 13.39 -15.44 -2.20
CA LEU A 23 12.17 -14.83 -2.76
C LEU A 23 11.86 -15.49 -4.11
N VAL A 24 11.45 -16.76 -4.09
CA VAL A 24 11.23 -17.51 -5.34
C VAL A 24 9.97 -17.01 -6.04
N GLY A 25 10.17 -16.30 -7.15
CA GLY A 25 9.15 -16.06 -8.18
C GLY A 25 8.14 -14.93 -7.92
N LYS A 26 8.03 -14.41 -6.69
CA LYS A 26 7.04 -13.38 -6.35
C LYS A 26 7.55 -11.95 -6.52
N LEU A 27 8.74 -11.64 -6.00
CA LEU A 27 9.35 -10.32 -6.15
C LEU A 27 9.96 -10.18 -7.56
N SER A 28 9.52 -9.18 -8.30
CA SER A 28 10.22 -8.71 -9.50
C SER A 28 11.20 -7.60 -9.09
N SER A 29 12.44 -7.95 -8.78
CA SER A 29 13.47 -7.00 -8.33
C SER A 29 13.87 -5.99 -9.41
N CYS A 30 14.37 -4.82 -9.01
CA CYS A 30 15.05 -3.89 -9.90
C CYS A 30 16.54 -4.26 -10.05
N SER A 31 17.22 -3.73 -11.06
CA SER A 31 18.67 -3.94 -11.27
C SER A 31 19.55 -2.88 -10.61
N GLY A 32 18.96 -1.82 -10.07
CA GLY A 32 19.66 -0.70 -9.46
C GLY A 32 20.34 -1.09 -8.15
N ARG A 33 21.59 -0.63 -7.98
CA ARG A 33 22.38 -0.87 -6.76
C ARG A 33 22.26 0.24 -5.72
N ASP A 34 21.82 1.41 -6.14
CA ASP A 34 21.67 2.60 -5.31
C ASP A 34 20.28 2.60 -4.67
N TYR A 35 20.19 2.21 -3.39
CA TYR A 35 18.91 2.07 -2.69
C TYR A 35 18.12 3.39 -2.64
N SER A 36 18.82 4.53 -2.60
CA SER A 36 18.23 5.88 -2.54
C SER A 36 17.37 6.22 -3.76
N LYS A 37 17.56 5.51 -4.86
CA LYS A 37 16.78 5.67 -6.10
C LYS A 37 15.79 4.53 -6.31
N ASN A 38 15.95 3.44 -5.58
CA ASN A 38 15.15 2.25 -5.77
C ASN A 38 13.78 2.39 -5.10
N GLU A 39 12.77 1.85 -5.76
CA GLU A 39 11.38 1.91 -5.37
C GLU A 39 10.80 0.50 -5.31
N LEU A 40 10.04 0.18 -4.27
CA LEU A 40 9.29 -1.07 -4.15
C LEU A 40 7.80 -0.77 -4.20
N PHE A 41 7.13 -1.22 -5.25
CA PHE A 41 5.67 -1.20 -5.34
C PHE A 41 5.10 -2.50 -4.76
N ILE A 42 4.31 -2.37 -3.70
CA ILE A 42 3.50 -3.43 -3.13
C ILE A 42 2.12 -3.32 -3.78
N VAL A 43 1.80 -4.22 -4.71
CA VAL A 43 0.63 -4.11 -5.61
C VAL A 43 -0.46 -5.08 -5.20
N GLU A 44 -1.71 -4.62 -5.16
CA GLU A 44 -2.88 -5.48 -4.95
C GLU A 44 -3.12 -6.43 -6.13
N GLY A 45 -2.96 -7.74 -5.90
CA GLY A 45 -3.30 -8.79 -6.86
C GLY A 45 -2.25 -9.09 -7.94
N ASP A 46 -2.26 -10.32 -8.45
CA ASP A 46 -1.34 -10.75 -9.52
C ASP A 46 -1.64 -10.06 -10.87
N SER A 47 -2.90 -9.69 -11.13
CA SER A 47 -3.29 -9.04 -12.39
C SER A 47 -2.66 -7.65 -12.51
N ALA A 48 -2.90 -6.77 -11.54
CA ALA A 48 -2.28 -5.46 -11.49
C ALA A 48 -0.76 -5.57 -11.33
N GLY A 49 -0.27 -6.52 -10.53
CA GLY A 49 1.16 -6.81 -10.41
C GLY A 49 1.83 -7.21 -11.74
N GLY A 50 1.11 -7.94 -12.60
CA GLY A 50 1.55 -8.30 -13.94
C GLY A 50 1.68 -7.08 -14.86
N SER A 51 0.67 -6.20 -14.86
CA SER A 51 0.71 -4.94 -15.60
C SER A 51 1.82 -4.01 -15.10
N ALA A 52 1.96 -3.86 -13.79
CA ALA A 52 3.02 -3.08 -13.16
C ALA A 52 4.41 -3.61 -13.49
N LYS A 53 4.60 -4.94 -13.46
CA LYS A 53 5.87 -5.57 -13.85
C LYS A 53 6.26 -5.26 -15.29
N GLN A 54 5.29 -5.21 -16.20
CA GLN A 54 5.52 -4.92 -17.61
C GLN A 54 5.75 -3.42 -17.87
N GLY A 55 5.07 -2.53 -17.14
CA GLY A 55 5.14 -1.08 -17.35
C GLY A 55 6.28 -0.38 -16.59
N ARG A 56 6.87 -1.01 -15.57
CA ARG A 56 7.92 -0.40 -14.73
C ARG A 56 9.21 -0.09 -15.49
N ASP A 57 9.97 0.87 -14.96
CA ASP A 57 11.41 0.91 -15.24
C ASP A 57 12.15 -0.07 -14.32
N ARG A 58 12.56 -1.21 -14.89
CA ARG A 58 13.30 -2.27 -14.18
C ARG A 58 14.63 -1.80 -13.58
N LYS A 59 15.16 -0.64 -13.96
CA LYS A 59 16.39 -0.10 -13.40
C LYS A 59 16.23 0.25 -11.94
N PHE A 60 15.09 0.83 -11.54
CA PHE A 60 14.92 1.34 -10.18
C PHE A 60 13.62 0.89 -9.50
N GLN A 61 12.61 0.44 -10.24
CA GLN A 61 11.33 0.02 -9.65
C GLN A 61 11.25 -1.49 -9.53
N ALA A 62 10.95 -2.01 -8.34
CA ALA A 62 10.64 -3.40 -8.05
C ALA A 62 9.14 -3.58 -7.78
N ILE A 63 8.59 -4.74 -8.12
CA ILE A 63 7.15 -5.04 -7.96
C ILE A 63 6.97 -6.27 -7.10
N LEU A 64 6.18 -6.14 -6.04
CA LEU A 64 5.76 -7.22 -5.15
C LEU A 64 4.22 -7.31 -5.16
N PRO A 65 3.62 -8.22 -5.93
CA PRO A 65 2.18 -8.46 -5.89
C PRO A 65 1.79 -9.13 -4.58
N LEU A 66 0.70 -8.69 -3.96
CA LEU A 66 0.08 -9.36 -2.82
C LEU A 66 -1.12 -10.18 -3.25
N ARG A 67 -1.32 -11.34 -2.62
CA ARG A 67 -2.44 -12.25 -2.91
C ARG A 67 -3.41 -12.32 -1.75
N GLY A 68 -4.69 -12.15 -2.08
CA GLY A 68 -5.77 -12.17 -1.09
C GLY A 68 -5.68 -11.01 -0.10
N LYS A 69 -6.57 -11.02 0.89
CA LYS A 69 -6.58 -10.01 1.95
C LYS A 69 -5.44 -10.31 2.93
N PRO A 70 -4.53 -9.35 3.19
CA PRO A 70 -3.44 -9.56 4.14
C PRO A 70 -3.98 -9.93 5.54
N LEU A 71 -3.16 -10.65 6.28
CA LEU A 71 -3.48 -11.02 7.66
C LEU A 71 -3.50 -9.75 8.54
N ASN A 72 -4.61 -9.46 9.22
CA ASN A 72 -4.61 -8.37 10.20
C ASN A 72 -3.63 -8.72 11.34
N VAL A 73 -2.50 -8.01 11.37
CA VAL A 73 -1.39 -8.32 12.26
C VAL A 73 -1.63 -7.91 13.70
N GLU A 74 -2.51 -6.94 13.96
CA GLU A 74 -2.84 -6.48 15.31
C GLU A 74 -3.46 -7.60 16.15
N LYS A 75 -4.20 -8.50 15.49
CA LYS A 75 -4.87 -9.65 16.11
C LYS A 75 -4.01 -10.91 16.16
N LYS A 76 -2.74 -10.80 15.79
CA LYS A 76 -1.87 -11.96 15.55
C LYS A 76 -0.59 -11.79 16.32
N ARG A 77 -0.08 -12.92 16.78
CA ARG A 77 1.26 -12.95 17.37
C ARG A 77 2.30 -12.83 16.26
N ILE A 78 3.47 -12.29 16.61
CA ILE A 78 4.58 -12.12 15.68
C ILE A 78 4.97 -13.42 14.97
N ASP A 79 4.93 -14.58 15.64
CA ASP A 79 5.24 -15.87 15.01
C ASP A 79 4.26 -16.25 13.90
N GLN A 80 2.99 -15.86 14.02
CA GLN A 80 1.98 -16.07 12.99
C GLN A 80 2.13 -15.08 11.82
N VAL A 81 2.57 -13.85 12.12
CA VAL A 81 2.91 -12.85 11.10
C VAL A 81 4.10 -13.32 10.27
N LEU A 82 5.15 -13.84 10.92
CA LEU A 82 6.34 -14.38 10.24
C LEU A 82 6.06 -15.64 9.40
N GLN A 83 5.06 -16.44 9.80
CA GLN A 83 4.62 -17.61 9.03
C GLN A 83 3.76 -17.22 7.81
N ASN A 84 3.20 -16.01 7.79
CA ASN A 84 2.41 -15.54 6.66
C ASN A 84 3.31 -15.23 5.45
N GLU A 85 2.97 -15.81 4.30
CA GLU A 85 3.78 -15.68 3.09
C GLU A 85 3.87 -14.25 2.58
N GLU A 86 2.78 -13.48 2.67
CA GLU A 86 2.73 -12.08 2.22
C GLU A 86 3.69 -11.21 3.03
N PHE A 87 3.59 -11.26 4.36
CA PHE A 87 4.49 -10.48 5.24
C PHE A 87 5.93 -10.96 5.17
N ARG A 88 6.18 -12.28 5.09
CA ARG A 88 7.52 -12.80 4.87
C ARG A 88 8.13 -12.21 3.59
N SER A 89 7.35 -12.15 2.51
CA SER A 89 7.80 -11.57 1.24
C SER A 89 8.11 -10.08 1.37
N ILE A 90 7.28 -9.31 2.10
CA ILE A 90 7.52 -7.88 2.38
C ILE A 90 8.82 -7.71 3.18
N ILE A 91 8.99 -8.44 4.29
CA ILE A 91 10.18 -8.33 5.15
C ILE A 91 11.45 -8.65 4.36
N THR A 92 11.47 -9.75 3.61
CA THR A 92 12.64 -10.13 2.81
C THR A 92 12.92 -9.13 1.67
N ALA A 93 11.87 -8.58 1.05
CA ALA A 93 12.00 -7.57 -0.01
C ALA A 93 12.59 -6.27 0.54
N VAL A 94 12.05 -5.74 1.64
CA VAL A 94 12.51 -4.50 2.27
C VAL A 94 13.95 -4.64 2.79
N GLY A 95 14.27 -5.78 3.40
CA GLY A 95 15.63 -6.14 3.80
C GLY A 95 16.06 -5.66 5.19
N THR A 96 15.26 -4.85 5.87
CA THR A 96 15.58 -4.23 7.16
C THR A 96 15.35 -5.13 8.37
N GLY A 97 14.97 -6.40 8.21
CA GLY A 97 14.52 -7.21 9.34
C GLY A 97 13.19 -6.70 9.94
N ILE A 98 12.88 -7.07 11.18
CA ILE A 98 11.58 -6.77 11.81
C ILE A 98 11.64 -6.77 13.35
N GLY A 99 10.95 -5.81 13.97
CA GLY A 99 10.87 -5.70 15.43
C GLY A 99 12.24 -5.43 16.05
N GLU A 100 12.66 -6.27 17.01
CA GLU A 100 13.97 -6.10 17.70
C GLU A 100 15.20 -6.27 16.80
N ASP A 101 15.08 -7.00 15.68
CA ASP A 101 16.18 -7.18 14.71
C ASP A 101 16.02 -6.22 13.52
N PHE A 102 15.27 -5.14 13.70
CA PHE A 102 15.10 -4.12 12.67
C PHE A 102 16.39 -3.27 12.55
N ASP A 103 16.87 -3.11 11.33
CA ASP A 103 18.02 -2.28 10.98
C ASP A 103 17.72 -1.52 9.68
N ILE A 104 17.50 -0.21 9.81
CA ILE A 104 17.22 0.69 8.69
C ILE A 104 18.39 0.76 7.70
N SER A 105 19.63 0.54 8.15
CA SER A 105 20.82 0.64 7.28
C SER A 105 20.85 -0.45 6.20
N SER A 106 20.09 -1.52 6.40
CA SER A 106 19.91 -2.62 5.46
C SER A 106 18.78 -2.39 4.43
N LEU A 107 18.18 -1.19 4.40
CA LEU A 107 17.10 -0.84 3.50
C LEU A 107 17.50 -0.95 2.02
N LYS A 108 16.70 -1.67 1.24
CA LYS A 108 16.96 -1.90 -0.20
C LYS A 108 16.25 -0.92 -1.14
N TYR A 109 15.22 -0.24 -0.64
CA TYR A 109 14.31 0.63 -1.40
C TYR A 109 13.97 1.86 -0.56
N ASP A 110 14.40 3.04 -1.00
CA ASP A 110 14.08 4.30 -0.31
C ASP A 110 12.59 4.63 -0.33
N LYS A 111 11.86 4.18 -1.37
CA LYS A 111 10.41 4.36 -1.45
C LYS A 111 9.71 3.02 -1.48
N ILE A 112 8.88 2.77 -0.48
CA ILE A 112 7.98 1.63 -0.38
C ILE A 112 6.57 2.16 -0.66
N ILE A 113 6.04 1.86 -1.84
CA ILE A 113 4.79 2.39 -2.35
C ILE A 113 3.71 1.31 -2.28
N ILE A 114 2.68 1.55 -1.48
CA ILE A 114 1.47 0.73 -1.46
C ILE A 114 0.57 1.16 -2.61
N LEU A 115 0.35 0.28 -3.57
CA LEU A 115 -0.51 0.51 -4.73
C LEU A 115 -1.68 -0.46 -4.70
N SER A 116 -2.83 0.03 -4.23
CA SER A 116 -4.06 -0.74 -4.09
C SER A 116 -5.19 -0.10 -4.89
N ASP A 117 -6.31 -0.81 -5.04
CA ASP A 117 -7.47 -0.30 -5.76
C ASP A 117 -8.13 0.87 -5.00
N ALA A 118 -8.86 1.70 -5.75
CA ALA A 118 -9.59 2.86 -5.25
C ALA A 118 -10.98 2.48 -4.70
N ASP A 119 -11.10 1.28 -4.15
CA ASP A 119 -12.34 0.73 -3.61
C ASP A 119 -12.20 0.40 -2.10
N GLN A 120 -13.25 -0.24 -1.56
CA GLN A 120 -13.30 -0.61 -0.14
C GLN A 120 -12.29 -1.71 0.23
N ASP A 121 -11.99 -2.61 -0.71
CA ASP A 121 -11.06 -3.71 -0.48
C ASP A 121 -9.61 -3.20 -0.49
N GLY A 122 -9.27 -2.31 -1.43
CA GLY A 122 -8.00 -1.59 -1.45
C GLY A 122 -7.80 -0.74 -0.20
N ALA A 123 -8.83 -0.03 0.28
CA ALA A 123 -8.78 0.71 1.54
C ALA A 123 -8.47 -0.20 2.75
N HIS A 124 -9.07 -1.39 2.79
CA HIS A 124 -8.80 -2.38 3.83
C HIS A 124 -7.37 -2.93 3.76
N ILE A 125 -6.86 -3.22 2.56
CA ILE A 125 -5.46 -3.66 2.35
C ILE A 125 -4.49 -2.59 2.83
N ARG A 126 -4.72 -1.32 2.45
CA ARG A 126 -3.90 -0.19 2.93
C ARG A 126 -3.88 -0.13 4.46
N ALA A 127 -5.05 -0.20 5.12
CA ALA A 127 -5.12 -0.17 6.58
C ALA A 127 -4.30 -1.29 7.24
N ILE A 128 -4.35 -2.51 6.71
CA ILE A 128 -3.57 -3.64 7.24
C ILE A 128 -2.06 -3.43 7.03
N LEU A 129 -1.64 -2.99 5.84
CA LEU A 129 -0.22 -2.76 5.56
C LEU A 129 0.35 -1.60 6.38
N LEU A 130 -0.40 -0.50 6.53
CA LEU A 130 -0.03 0.61 7.38
C LEU A 130 0.10 0.16 8.84
N THR A 131 -0.82 -0.68 9.32
CA THR A 131 -0.73 -1.27 10.66
C THR A 131 0.53 -2.12 10.81
N PHE A 132 0.88 -2.92 9.81
CA PHE A 132 2.10 -3.71 9.81
C PHE A 132 3.37 -2.86 9.87
N PHE A 133 3.48 -1.83 9.01
CA PHE A 133 4.62 -0.92 9.04
C PHE A 133 4.70 -0.17 10.37
N TYR A 134 3.58 0.36 10.88
CA TYR A 134 3.54 1.03 12.18
C TYR A 134 3.96 0.13 13.34
N ARG A 135 3.50 -1.13 13.37
CA ARG A 135 3.78 -2.06 14.47
C ARG A 135 5.19 -2.61 14.48
N TYR A 136 5.77 -2.88 13.31
CA TYR A 136 7.00 -3.68 13.25
C TYR A 136 8.15 -3.07 12.47
N MET A 137 7.91 -1.97 11.76
CA MET A 137 8.90 -1.25 10.95
C MET A 137 8.66 0.27 11.06
N LYS A 138 8.38 0.75 12.28
CA LYS A 138 7.93 2.12 12.54
C LYS A 138 8.88 3.18 11.97
N GLU A 139 10.18 2.90 12.02
CA GLU A 139 11.24 3.77 11.48
C GLU A 139 11.07 4.05 9.98
N LEU A 140 10.59 3.08 9.19
CA LEU A 140 10.28 3.32 7.77
C LEU A 140 9.21 4.39 7.57
N VAL A 141 8.26 4.49 8.49
CA VAL A 141 7.21 5.51 8.44
C VAL A 141 7.76 6.85 8.92
N THR A 142 8.47 6.88 10.04
CA THR A 142 8.99 8.13 10.61
C THR A 142 10.11 8.76 9.79
N GLU A 143 10.90 7.97 9.08
CA GLU A 143 11.94 8.46 8.16
C GLU A 143 11.40 8.78 6.76
N GLY A 144 10.11 8.51 6.50
CA GLY A 144 9.43 8.95 5.29
C GLY A 144 9.65 8.05 4.07
N HIS A 145 9.86 6.74 4.29
CA HIS A 145 10.04 5.75 3.24
C HIS A 145 8.73 5.11 2.75
N VAL A 146 7.62 5.25 3.49
CA VAL A 146 6.33 4.63 3.14
C VAL A 146 5.41 5.62 2.40
N TYR A 147 4.90 5.19 1.26
CA TYR A 147 4.05 5.98 0.37
C TYR A 147 2.78 5.20 -0.02
N ILE A 148 1.74 5.93 -0.39
CA ILE A 148 0.53 5.40 -1.04
C ILE A 148 0.49 5.96 -2.46
N GLY A 149 0.49 5.09 -3.46
CA GLY A 149 0.33 5.49 -4.86
C GLY A 149 -1.13 5.82 -5.15
N LEU A 150 -1.37 6.95 -5.84
CA LEU A 150 -2.71 7.31 -6.30
C LEU A 150 -2.91 6.88 -7.75
N SER A 151 -4.07 6.32 -8.03
CA SER A 151 -4.49 5.92 -9.37
C SER A 151 -5.70 6.75 -9.83
N PRO A 152 -5.81 7.04 -11.14
CA PRO A 152 -6.91 7.84 -11.65
C PRO A 152 -8.23 7.07 -11.57
N LEU A 153 -9.31 7.76 -11.23
CA LEU A 153 -10.67 7.24 -11.24
C LEU A 153 -11.27 7.25 -12.65
N TYR A 154 -10.85 8.21 -13.48
CA TYR A 154 -11.40 8.41 -14.82
C TYR A 154 -10.32 8.67 -15.86
N LYS A 155 -10.65 8.35 -17.11
CA LYS A 155 -9.97 8.82 -18.32
C LYS A 155 -10.98 9.45 -19.26
N VAL A 156 -10.79 10.73 -19.55
CA VAL A 156 -11.51 11.47 -20.58
C VAL A 156 -10.69 11.45 -21.86
N GLN A 157 -11.25 10.96 -22.95
CA GLN A 157 -10.57 10.85 -24.24
C GLN A 157 -11.36 11.53 -25.35
N LYS A 158 -10.67 12.32 -26.18
CA LYS A 158 -11.19 12.86 -27.43
C LYS A 158 -10.08 12.87 -28.46
N ASP A 159 -10.31 12.21 -29.59
CA ASP A 159 -9.31 11.98 -30.63
C ASP A 159 -8.02 11.39 -30.02
N THR A 160 -6.91 12.11 -30.09
CA THR A 160 -5.61 11.73 -29.51
C THR A 160 -5.39 12.26 -28.09
N LYS A 161 -6.21 13.20 -27.61
CA LYS A 161 -6.07 13.81 -26.28
C LYS A 161 -6.64 12.87 -25.21
N ARG A 162 -5.81 12.55 -24.21
CA ARG A 162 -6.18 11.75 -23.03
C ARG A 162 -5.94 12.59 -21.78
N ILE A 163 -6.95 12.67 -20.90
CA ILE A 163 -6.86 13.35 -19.61
C ILE A 163 -7.27 12.33 -18.55
N TYR A 164 -6.38 12.09 -17.59
CA TYR A 164 -6.67 11.24 -16.43
C TYR A 164 -7.15 12.14 -15.28
N CYS A 165 -8.17 11.69 -14.56
CA CYS A 165 -8.79 12.45 -13.46
C CYS A 165 -8.84 11.58 -12.21
N TYR A 166 -8.47 12.16 -11.07
CA TYR A 166 -8.37 11.52 -9.76
C TYR A 166 -9.59 11.79 -8.88
N ASP A 167 -10.42 12.77 -9.24
CA ASP A 167 -11.67 13.06 -8.57
C ASP A 167 -12.76 13.57 -9.55
N ASP A 168 -13.96 13.80 -9.02
CA ASP A 168 -15.10 14.28 -9.80
C ASP A 168 -14.97 15.77 -10.20
N GLU A 169 -14.19 16.56 -9.48
CA GLU A 169 -13.93 17.97 -9.81
C GLU A 169 -13.05 18.06 -11.06
N GLU A 170 -11.97 17.29 -11.10
CA GLU A 170 -11.10 17.11 -12.26
C GLU A 170 -11.87 16.54 -13.45
N LEU A 171 -12.79 15.58 -13.24
CA LEU A 171 -13.65 15.07 -14.30
C LEU A 171 -14.53 16.17 -14.91
N ARG A 172 -15.18 17.00 -14.08
CA ARG A 172 -16.00 18.12 -14.56
C ARG A 172 -15.15 19.16 -15.29
N ALA A 173 -13.96 19.46 -14.80
CA ALA A 173 -13.03 20.38 -15.44
C ALA A 173 -12.55 19.84 -16.81
N ALA A 174 -12.16 18.57 -16.87
CA ALA A 174 -11.68 17.91 -18.08
C ALA A 174 -12.77 17.83 -19.16
N THR A 175 -13.98 17.42 -18.80
CA THR A 175 -15.12 17.33 -19.73
C THR A 175 -15.52 18.70 -20.28
N LYS A 176 -15.50 19.75 -19.45
CA LYS A 176 -15.73 21.14 -19.88
C LYS A 176 -14.64 21.63 -20.84
N SER A 177 -13.37 21.32 -20.56
CA SER A 177 -12.23 21.71 -21.40
C SER A 177 -12.25 21.03 -22.78
N VAL A 178 -12.64 19.76 -22.83
CA VAL A 178 -12.60 18.93 -24.05
C VAL A 178 -13.81 19.20 -24.98
N GLY A 179 -14.92 19.70 -24.44
CA GLY A 179 -16.13 20.03 -25.18
C GLY A 179 -16.96 18.80 -25.53
N LYS A 180 -17.74 18.82 -26.62
CA LYS A 180 -18.56 17.66 -27.02
C LYS A 180 -17.74 16.57 -27.73
N GLY A 181 -18.25 15.34 -27.69
CA GLY A 181 -17.71 14.19 -28.44
C GLY A 181 -16.57 13.42 -27.75
N TYR A 182 -16.39 13.58 -26.42
CA TYR A 182 -15.44 12.76 -25.67
C TYR A 182 -16.05 11.41 -25.26
N THR A 183 -15.19 10.46 -24.91
CA THR A 183 -15.53 9.25 -24.17
C THR A 183 -14.98 9.34 -22.74
N ILE A 184 -15.71 8.75 -21.78
CA ILE A 184 -15.26 8.60 -20.39
C ILE A 184 -15.10 7.12 -20.13
N GLN A 185 -13.93 6.73 -19.63
CA GLN A 185 -13.69 5.44 -19.01
C GLN A 185 -13.54 5.64 -17.51
N ARG A 186 -14.28 4.89 -16.70
CA ARG A 186 -14.08 4.83 -15.24
C ARG A 186 -13.25 3.60 -14.92
N TYR A 187 -12.22 3.76 -14.10
CA TYR A 187 -11.42 2.66 -13.57
C TYR A 187 -12.00 2.23 -12.23
N LYS A 188 -12.26 0.93 -12.06
CA LYS A 188 -12.67 0.38 -10.76
C LYS A 188 -11.51 -0.22 -9.98
N GLY A 189 -10.48 -0.67 -10.68
CA GLY A 189 -9.28 -1.23 -10.09
C GLY A 189 -8.09 -1.13 -11.04
N LEU A 190 -6.89 -1.32 -10.49
CA LEU A 190 -5.61 -1.22 -11.19
C LEU A 190 -5.48 -2.25 -12.32
N GLY A 191 -6.15 -3.41 -12.18
CA GLY A 191 -6.17 -4.46 -13.20
C GLY A 191 -6.88 -4.08 -14.51
N GLU A 192 -7.67 -3.00 -14.52
CA GLU A 192 -8.32 -2.48 -15.73
C GLU A 192 -7.39 -1.60 -16.57
N MET A 193 -6.22 -1.22 -16.02
CA MET A 193 -5.23 -0.41 -16.71
C MET A 193 -4.23 -1.32 -17.44
N ASN A 194 -3.92 -0.95 -18.69
CA ASN A 194 -2.80 -1.58 -19.39
C ASN A 194 -1.45 -1.06 -18.85
N PRO A 195 -0.32 -1.73 -19.15
CA PRO A 195 1.00 -1.34 -18.63
C PRO A 195 1.40 0.11 -18.92
N GLU A 196 1.07 0.62 -20.11
CA GLU A 196 1.37 2.00 -20.53
C GLU A 196 0.59 3.02 -19.69
N GLN A 197 -0.71 2.79 -19.50
CA GLN A 197 -1.56 3.64 -18.67
C GLN A 197 -1.08 3.66 -17.22
N LEU A 198 -0.73 2.49 -16.67
CA LEU A 198 -0.25 2.39 -15.31
C LEU A 198 1.08 3.14 -15.12
N TRP A 199 1.98 3.04 -16.10
CA TRP A 199 3.21 3.83 -16.14
C TRP A 199 2.92 5.33 -16.19
N GLU A 200 2.15 5.79 -17.17
CA GLU A 200 1.83 7.21 -17.40
C GLU A 200 1.22 7.89 -16.17
N THR A 201 0.43 7.16 -15.39
CA THR A 201 -0.43 7.75 -14.34
C THR A 201 0.09 7.52 -12.93
N THR A 202 0.58 6.30 -12.63
CA THR A 202 0.85 5.90 -11.24
C THR A 202 2.31 5.59 -10.96
N MET A 203 3.10 5.22 -11.98
CA MET A 203 4.46 4.74 -11.78
C MET A 203 5.55 5.69 -12.28
N ASN A 204 5.28 6.54 -13.28
CA ASN A 204 6.25 7.48 -13.81
C ASN A 204 6.60 8.57 -12.78
N PRO A 205 7.86 8.70 -12.32
CA PRO A 205 8.26 9.72 -11.36
C PRO A 205 7.98 11.16 -11.79
N ASP A 206 7.91 11.43 -13.10
CA ASP A 206 7.73 12.79 -13.63
C ASP A 206 6.28 13.29 -13.57
N GLY A 207 5.30 12.39 -13.39
CA GLY A 207 3.87 12.73 -13.51
C GLY A 207 2.93 12.07 -12.50
N ARG A 208 3.42 11.13 -11.69
CA ARG A 208 2.59 10.45 -10.69
C ARG A 208 2.37 11.30 -9.44
N THR A 209 1.26 11.06 -8.76
CA THR A 209 0.96 11.61 -7.44
C THR A 209 1.02 10.49 -6.38
N MET A 210 1.66 10.79 -5.25
CA MET A 210 1.75 9.86 -4.12
C MET A 210 1.52 10.62 -2.82
N LEU A 211 0.97 9.93 -1.84
CA LEU A 211 0.86 10.42 -0.46
C LEU A 211 2.00 9.82 0.36
N ARG A 212 2.83 10.65 0.99
CA ARG A 212 3.82 10.18 1.96
C ARG A 212 3.15 9.96 3.30
N VAL A 213 3.31 8.77 3.86
CA VAL A 213 2.76 8.42 5.17
C VAL A 213 3.64 9.06 6.25
N THR A 214 3.01 9.70 7.23
CA THR A 214 3.69 10.32 8.37
C THR A 214 2.96 9.99 9.67
N ILE A 215 3.62 10.21 10.81
CA ILE A 215 3.03 10.07 12.14
C ILE A 215 3.14 11.43 12.82
N GLU A 216 2.01 12.10 12.99
CA GLU A 216 1.95 13.39 13.68
C GLU A 216 1.88 13.18 15.19
N ASP A 217 0.88 12.43 15.65
CA ASP A 217 0.73 12.03 17.05
C ASP A 217 0.77 10.51 17.18
N ALA A 218 1.83 10.01 17.84
CA ALA A 218 2.01 8.59 18.05
C ALA A 218 0.98 7.98 19.02
N ALA A 219 0.47 8.74 19.98
CA ALA A 219 -0.55 8.28 20.92
C ALA A 219 -1.91 8.15 20.25
N ASP A 220 -2.27 9.09 19.38
CA ASP A 220 -3.52 9.01 18.61
C ASP A 220 -3.48 7.87 17.60
N VAL A 221 -2.37 7.71 16.88
CA VAL A 221 -2.19 6.57 15.97
C VAL A 221 -2.27 5.24 16.74
N GLU A 222 -1.64 5.16 17.93
CA GLU A 222 -1.75 3.98 18.80
C GLU A 222 -3.20 3.66 19.16
N HIS A 223 -3.95 4.68 19.59
CA HIS A 223 -5.35 4.54 19.95
C HIS A 223 -6.18 4.03 18.77
N ILE A 224 -6.05 4.66 17.60
CA ILE A 224 -6.79 4.32 16.38
C ILE A 224 -6.47 2.90 15.93
N VAL A 225 -5.19 2.51 15.92
CA VAL A 225 -4.78 1.15 15.55
C VAL A 225 -5.39 0.12 16.48
N VAL A 226 -5.35 0.34 17.80
CA VAL A 226 -5.95 -0.59 18.78
C VAL A 226 -7.47 -0.69 18.62
N VAL A 227 -8.16 0.45 18.42
CA VAL A 227 -9.62 0.48 18.28
C VAL A 227 -10.06 -0.20 16.98
N LEU A 228 -9.48 0.17 15.84
CA LEU A 228 -9.92 -0.31 14.53
C LEU A 228 -9.41 -1.72 14.25
N MET A 229 -8.13 -1.99 14.55
CA MET A 229 -7.48 -3.23 14.14
C MET A 229 -7.49 -4.30 15.23
N GLY A 230 -7.74 -3.93 16.49
CA GLY A 230 -7.74 -4.84 17.63
C GLY A 230 -8.98 -5.73 17.77
N ASP A 231 -8.97 -6.55 18.82
CA ASP A 231 -9.96 -7.61 19.07
C ASP A 231 -11.28 -7.12 19.69
N LYS A 232 -11.29 -5.92 20.29
CA LYS A 232 -12.48 -5.35 20.95
C LYS A 232 -13.51 -4.89 19.92
N VAL A 233 -14.44 -5.78 19.58
CA VAL A 233 -15.53 -5.51 18.63
C VAL A 233 -16.37 -4.31 19.06
N GLN A 234 -16.66 -4.18 20.35
CA GLN A 234 -17.51 -3.10 20.87
C GLN A 234 -16.89 -1.71 20.65
N SER A 235 -15.63 -1.52 21.01
CA SER A 235 -14.91 -0.25 20.82
C SER A 235 -14.85 0.16 19.34
N ARG A 236 -14.62 -0.81 18.43
CA ARG A 236 -14.68 -0.54 16.99
C ARG A 236 -16.08 -0.11 16.54
N LYS A 237 -17.13 -0.76 17.04
CA LYS A 237 -18.51 -0.37 16.71
C LYS A 237 -18.81 1.04 17.18
N GLU A 238 -18.47 1.38 18.42
CA GLU A 238 -18.66 2.71 18.99
C GLU A 238 -17.97 3.77 18.14
N TYR A 239 -16.70 3.55 17.79
CA TYR A 239 -15.95 4.44 16.91
C TYR A 239 -16.64 4.62 15.54
N ILE A 240 -17.07 3.52 14.90
CA ILE A 240 -17.78 3.61 13.62
C ILE A 240 -19.10 4.38 13.77
N PHE A 241 -19.85 4.17 14.86
CA PHE A 241 -21.11 4.89 15.10
C PHE A 241 -20.91 6.39 15.33
N GLU A 242 -19.81 6.77 15.97
CA GLU A 242 -19.50 8.17 16.27
C GLU A 242 -19.02 8.94 15.03
N PHE A 243 -18.20 8.30 14.19
CA PHE A 243 -17.50 8.99 13.10
C PHE A 243 -18.02 8.69 11.69
N ALA A 244 -18.82 7.63 11.49
CA ALA A 244 -19.39 7.35 10.17
C ALA A 244 -20.61 8.24 9.92
N ASP A 245 -20.59 8.95 8.79
CA ASP A 245 -21.79 9.59 8.28
C ASP A 245 -22.69 8.56 7.58
N PHE A 246 -23.68 8.06 8.32
CA PHE A 246 -24.67 7.11 7.80
C PHE A 246 -25.68 7.73 6.82
N ASN A 247 -25.71 9.07 6.73
CA ASN A 247 -26.59 9.80 5.82
C ASN A 247 -25.87 10.26 4.55
N LYS A 248 -24.56 9.97 4.43
CA LYS A 248 -23.75 10.36 3.27
C LYS A 248 -24.39 9.86 1.98
N SER A 249 -24.69 10.78 1.07
CA SER A 249 -25.22 10.40 -0.25
C SER A 249 -24.16 9.56 -0.97
N LYS A 250 -24.58 8.53 -1.73
CA LYS A 250 -23.64 7.70 -2.53
C LYS A 250 -22.81 8.53 -3.53
N ASP A 251 -23.20 9.77 -3.79
CA ASP A 251 -22.53 10.71 -4.67
C ASP A 251 -21.47 11.60 -3.97
N GLU A 252 -21.33 11.52 -2.63
CA GLU A 252 -20.43 12.34 -1.80
C GLU A 252 -19.16 11.57 -1.39
N THR A 253 -18.57 10.79 -2.29
CA THR A 253 -17.56 9.79 -1.93
C THR A 253 -16.24 10.34 -1.40
N PHE A 254 -15.92 11.63 -1.55
CA PHE A 254 -14.72 12.23 -0.96
C PHE A 254 -15.02 13.65 -0.49
N GLU A 255 -15.12 13.84 0.83
CA GLU A 255 -15.10 15.18 1.42
C GLU A 255 -13.68 15.72 1.36
N LYS A 256 -13.57 16.97 0.87
CA LYS A 256 -12.38 17.80 1.06
C LYS A 256 -12.10 17.88 2.55
N LEU A 257 -10.93 17.40 2.99
CA LEU A 257 -10.33 17.92 4.21
C LEU A 257 -10.13 19.42 3.96
N LYS A 258 -10.96 20.24 4.59
CA LYS A 258 -10.72 21.68 4.68
C LYS A 258 -9.58 21.89 5.67
N ASP A 259 -8.68 22.79 5.30
CA ASP A 259 -7.52 23.26 6.07
C ASP A 259 -7.83 23.54 7.54
#